data_AF-A0A7L0NY35-F1
#
_entry.id   AF-A0A7L0NY35-F1
#
_cell.length_a   1.000
_cell.length_b   1.000
_cell.length_c   1.000
_cell.angle_alpha   90.00
_cell.angle_beta   90.00
_cell.angle_gamma   90.00
#
_symmetry.space_group_name_H-M   'P 1'
#
loop_
_entity.id
_entity.type
_entity.pdbx_description
1 polymer ?
#
loop_
_entity_poly.entity_id
_entity_poly.type
_entity_poly.pdbx_seq_one_letter_code
_entity_poly.pdbx_strand_id
1 'polypeptide(L)'
;IKDWKTKLSYFLQNSSNSNKRKSKKAAKHRNYFRPSPEEAQLWSEAFDELLANKYGLAAFRAFLKSEFCEENIEFWLACEDFKKTKSPQKLTSKAKKIYNDFIEKEAPKEINIDFQTKNMIAQNIQEATHTCFSAAQKRVYSLMENNSYPRFLESEFYQELCKKTPITREAQGT
;
A
#
# COMPACT_ATOMS: atom_id res chain seq x y z
N ILE A 1 12.58 -9.70 14.03
CA ILE A 1 11.29 -8.96 13.90
C ILE A 1 11.48 -7.42 13.88
N LYS A 2 12.61 -6.84 14.34
CA LYS A 2 12.82 -5.37 14.45
C LYS A 2 13.29 -4.59 13.21
N ASP A 3 13.62 -5.25 12.09
CA ASP A 3 14.41 -4.65 11.01
C ASP A 3 13.59 -3.83 9.96
N TRP A 4 12.28 -4.01 9.90
CA TRP A 4 11.46 -3.33 8.89
C TRP A 4 11.25 -1.84 9.19
N LYS A 5 11.20 -1.43 10.47
CA LYS A 5 11.08 -0.02 10.90
C LYS A 5 12.27 0.80 10.41
N THR A 6 13.47 0.27 10.58
CA THR A 6 14.72 0.91 10.13
C THR A 6 14.72 1.03 8.61
N LYS A 7 14.36 -0.05 7.90
CA LYS A 7 14.21 -0.04 6.43
C LYS A 7 13.14 0.95 5.95
N LEU A 8 12.02 1.05 6.66
CA LEU A 8 10.94 1.98 6.35
C LEU A 8 11.37 3.43 6.63
N SER A 9 12.00 3.69 7.76
CA SER A 9 12.55 5.00 8.10
C SER A 9 13.54 5.42 7.01
N TYR A 10 14.52 4.60 6.65
CA TYR A 10 15.43 4.92 5.54
C TYR A 10 14.70 5.12 4.20
N PHE A 11 13.70 4.30 3.92
CA PHE A 11 12.90 4.41 2.69
C PHE A 11 12.09 5.71 2.63
N LEU A 12 11.56 6.19 3.75
CA LEU A 12 10.71 7.40 3.83
C LEU A 12 11.49 8.68 4.17
N GLN A 13 12.65 8.59 4.83
CA GLN A 13 13.40 9.70 5.43
C GLN A 13 14.52 10.24 4.51
N ASN A 14 14.81 9.58 3.39
CA ASN A 14 15.76 10.03 2.36
C ASN A 14 15.35 11.33 1.62
N SER A 15 14.46 12.14 2.20
CA SER A 15 13.96 13.41 1.66
C SER A 15 14.43 14.65 2.44
N SER A 16 15.12 14.52 3.59
CA SER A 16 15.42 15.68 4.45
C SER A 16 16.89 16.11 4.53
N ASN A 17 17.80 15.57 3.71
CA ASN A 17 19.19 16.03 3.72
C ASN A 17 19.77 16.17 2.30
N SER A 18 19.45 17.28 1.63
CA SER A 18 20.16 17.73 0.44
C SER A 18 21.41 18.51 0.84
N ASN A 19 22.51 17.80 1.11
CA ASN A 19 23.84 18.34 0.86
C ASN A 19 24.75 17.32 0.17
N LYS A 20 24.99 17.60 -1.12
CA LYS A 20 26.03 17.11 -2.04
C LYS A 20 26.52 15.66 -1.88
N ARG A 21 26.19 14.81 -2.88
CA ARG A 21 27.17 14.23 -3.83
C ARG A 21 26.49 13.40 -4.94
N LYS A 22 27.00 13.58 -6.16
CA LYS A 22 26.55 12.96 -7.42
C LYS A 22 26.73 11.44 -7.41
N SER A 23 25.73 10.68 -7.88
CA SER A 23 25.89 9.37 -8.55
C SER A 23 24.63 9.00 -9.32
N LYS A 24 24.82 8.54 -10.56
CA LYS A 24 23.80 8.26 -11.58
C LYS A 24 23.05 6.95 -11.29
N LYS A 25 21.72 7.04 -11.08
CA LYS A 25 20.66 6.14 -11.59
C LYS A 25 19.32 6.71 -11.10
N ALA A 26 18.47 7.13 -12.03
CA ALA A 26 17.20 7.81 -11.73
C ALA A 26 16.18 6.82 -11.14
N ALA A 27 16.33 6.45 -9.87
CA ALA A 27 15.20 6.04 -9.06
C ALA A 27 14.30 7.28 -8.92
N LYS A 28 13.06 7.21 -9.40
CA LYS A 28 12.05 8.25 -9.18
C LYS A 28 11.97 8.50 -7.67
N HIS A 29 12.60 9.58 -7.19
CA HIS A 29 12.44 10.05 -5.81
C HIS A 29 10.96 10.39 -5.64
N ARG A 30 10.19 9.45 -5.10
CA ARG A 30 8.83 9.72 -4.66
C ARG A 30 8.98 10.52 -3.38
N ASN A 31 8.73 11.83 -3.45
CA ASN A 31 8.71 12.68 -2.26
C ASN A 31 7.56 12.23 -1.37
N TYR A 32 7.88 11.44 -0.33
CA TYR A 32 6.97 11.07 0.72
C TYR A 32 7.17 12.06 1.87
N PHE A 33 6.30 13.06 1.96
CA PHE A 33 6.33 14.00 3.08
C PHE A 33 5.81 13.29 4.33
N ARG A 34 6.58 13.32 5.41
CA ARG A 34 6.13 12.81 6.71
C ARG A 34 4.91 13.64 7.15
N PRO A 35 3.76 13.00 7.42
CA PRO A 35 2.55 13.73 7.82
C PRO A 35 2.72 14.35 9.21
N SER A 36 1.89 15.34 9.51
CA SER A 36 1.72 15.80 10.89
C SER A 36 1.08 14.69 11.74
N PRO A 37 1.24 14.72 13.08
CA PRO A 37 0.55 13.77 13.95
C PRO A 37 -0.97 13.81 13.80
N GLU A 38 -1.54 14.98 13.52
CA GLU A 38 -2.99 15.17 13.31
C GLU A 38 -3.46 14.54 12.00
N GLU A 39 -2.68 14.67 10.93
CA GLU A 39 -2.95 13.98 9.65
C GLU A 39 -2.79 12.46 9.77
N ALA A 40 -1.84 11.99 10.57
CA ALA A 40 -1.65 10.55 10.80
C ALA A 40 -2.80 9.94 11.62
N GLN A 41 -3.42 10.71 12.53
CA GLN A 41 -4.59 10.28 13.28
C GLN A 41 -5.81 10.05 12.38
N LEU A 42 -5.97 10.81 11.28
CA LEU A 42 -7.06 10.57 10.32
C LEU A 42 -7.01 9.15 9.73
N TRP A 43 -5.84 8.53 9.66
CA TRP A 43 -5.69 7.19 9.11
C TRP A 43 -6.32 6.10 9.96
N SER A 44 -6.70 6.38 11.22
CA SER A 44 -7.45 5.42 12.04
C SER A 44 -8.96 5.50 11.85
N GLU A 45 -9.47 6.62 11.30
CA GLU A 45 -10.91 6.85 11.14
C GLU A 45 -11.53 5.94 10.07
N ALA A 46 -10.83 5.74 8.96
CA ALA A 46 -11.23 4.80 7.91
C ALA A 46 -10.02 4.29 7.16
N PHE A 47 -10.09 3.03 6.71
CA PHE A 47 -8.99 2.45 5.93
C PHE A 47 -8.75 3.20 4.62
N ASP A 48 -9.80 3.77 4.01
CA ASP A 48 -9.69 4.63 2.84
C ASP A 48 -8.82 5.90 3.08
N GLU A 49 -8.83 6.48 4.29
CA GLU A 49 -7.99 7.64 4.64
C GLU A 49 -6.50 7.27 4.59
N LEU A 50 -6.15 6.08 5.09
CA LEU A 50 -4.80 5.54 5.02
C LEU A 50 -4.36 5.32 3.56
N LEU A 51 -5.23 4.74 2.73
CA LEU A 51 -4.93 4.42 1.34
C LEU A 51 -4.87 5.66 0.43
N ALA A 52 -5.63 6.72 0.75
CA ALA A 52 -5.62 7.99 0.02
C ALA A 52 -4.32 8.78 0.27
N ASN A 53 -3.72 8.64 1.45
CA ASN A 53 -2.47 9.31 1.78
C ASN A 53 -1.24 8.59 1.17
N LYS A 54 -0.40 9.30 0.40
CA LYS A 54 0.78 8.70 -0.25
C LYS A 54 1.79 8.12 0.74
N TYR A 55 1.99 8.78 1.88
CA TYR A 55 2.89 8.30 2.93
C TYR A 55 2.23 7.14 3.68
N GLY A 56 0.94 7.27 4.01
CA GLY A 56 0.14 6.22 4.64
C GLY A 56 0.16 4.91 3.85
N LEU A 57 -0.16 4.96 2.56
CA LEU A 57 -0.09 3.82 1.65
C LEU A 57 1.31 3.21 1.58
N ALA A 58 2.37 4.03 1.56
CA ALA A 58 3.73 3.53 1.54
C ALA A 58 4.13 2.82 2.84
N ALA A 59 3.72 3.39 3.99
CA ALA A 59 3.93 2.79 5.30
C ALA A 59 3.15 1.48 5.44
N PHE A 60 1.88 1.45 5.02
CA PHE A 60 1.04 0.26 5.07
C PHE A 60 1.60 -0.85 4.17
N ARG A 61 2.04 -0.54 2.94
CA ARG A 61 2.69 -1.52 2.07
C ARG A 61 3.97 -2.10 2.69
N ALA A 62 4.77 -1.27 3.36
CA ALA A 62 5.97 -1.75 4.03
C ALA A 62 5.65 -2.63 5.25
N PHE A 63 4.57 -2.30 5.97
CA PHE A 63 4.04 -3.13 7.05
C PHE A 63 3.60 -4.50 6.52
N LEU A 64 2.77 -4.55 5.47
CA LEU A 64 2.35 -5.82 4.86
C LEU A 64 3.53 -6.65 4.36
N LYS A 65 4.56 -6.01 3.81
CA LYS A 65 5.80 -6.69 3.40
C LYS A 65 6.55 -7.30 4.58
N SER A 66 6.49 -6.67 5.75
CA SER A 66 7.08 -7.25 6.97
C SER A 66 6.31 -8.46 7.49
N GLU A 67 5.03 -8.57 7.10
CA GLU A 67 4.14 -9.67 7.43
C GLU A 67 3.97 -10.68 6.27
N PHE A 68 4.73 -10.51 5.18
CA PHE A 68 4.69 -11.37 3.99
C PHE A 68 3.29 -11.48 3.36
N CYS A 69 2.54 -10.38 3.34
CA CYS A 69 1.18 -10.30 2.79
C CYS A 69 0.98 -9.08 1.87
N GLU A 70 2.05 -8.54 1.28
CA GLU A 70 1.98 -7.35 0.42
C GLU A 70 1.25 -7.58 -0.91
N GLU A 71 1.06 -8.82 -1.34
CA GLU A 71 0.31 -9.16 -2.56
C GLU A 71 -1.11 -8.61 -2.52
N ASN A 72 -1.72 -8.51 -1.33
CA ASN A 72 -3.08 -8.00 -1.14
C ASN A 72 -3.20 -6.53 -1.56
N ILE A 73 -2.29 -5.68 -1.10
CA ILE A 73 -2.33 -4.25 -1.46
C ILE A 73 -1.88 -4.04 -2.91
N GLU A 74 -0.94 -4.85 -3.40
CA GLU A 74 -0.50 -4.77 -4.79
C GLU A 74 -1.62 -5.13 -5.77
N PHE A 75 -2.38 -6.19 -5.47
CA PHE A 75 -3.56 -6.59 -6.23
C PHE A 75 -4.64 -5.50 -6.20
N TRP A 76 -4.96 -4.97 -5.01
CA TRP A 76 -5.97 -3.92 -4.88
C TRP A 76 -5.61 -2.67 -5.69
N LEU A 77 -4.35 -2.23 -5.63
CA LEU A 77 -3.86 -1.09 -6.42
C LEU A 77 -3.87 -1.38 -7.93
N ALA A 78 -3.56 -2.62 -8.33
CA ALA A 78 -3.65 -3.03 -9.73
C ALA A 78 -5.09 -2.97 -10.24
N CYS A 79 -6.07 -3.34 -9.40
CA CYS A 79 -7.49 -3.20 -9.71
C CYS A 79 -7.93 -1.72 -9.82
N GLU A 80 -7.46 -0.85 -8.93
CA GLU A 80 -7.71 0.59 -9.01
C GLU A 80 -7.20 1.21 -10.33
N ASP A 81 -6.00 0.83 -10.75
CA ASP A 81 -5.42 1.27 -12.02
C ASP A 81 -6.11 0.62 -13.24
N PHE A 82 -6.54 -0.64 -13.11
CA PHE A 82 -7.33 -1.33 -14.13
C PHE A 82 -8.65 -0.61 -14.41
N LYS A 83 -9.42 -0.27 -13.37
CA LYS A 83 -10.71 0.43 -13.49
C LYS A 83 -10.59 1.78 -14.23
N LYS A 84 -9.45 2.47 -14.10
CA LYS A 84 -9.17 3.76 -14.74
C LYS A 84 -8.73 3.65 -16.21
N THR A 85 -8.57 2.43 -16.74
CA THR A 85 -8.00 2.19 -18.08
C THR A 85 -9.03 2.39 -19.19
N LYS A 86 -8.88 3.47 -19.99
CA LYS A 86 -9.86 3.79 -21.05
C LYS A 86 -9.67 3.04 -22.37
N SER A 87 -8.45 2.57 -22.66
CA SER A 87 -8.14 1.90 -23.94
C SER A 87 -8.48 0.41 -23.86
N PRO A 88 -9.33 -0.12 -24.75
CA PRO A 88 -9.71 -1.54 -24.74
C PRO A 88 -8.52 -2.49 -24.86
N GLN A 89 -7.57 -2.20 -25.75
CA GLN A 89 -6.34 -3.00 -25.90
C GLN A 89 -5.52 -3.02 -24.59
N LYS A 90 -5.38 -1.86 -23.93
CA LYS A 90 -4.69 -1.78 -22.64
C LYS A 90 -5.47 -2.51 -21.55
N LEU A 91 -6.79 -2.43 -21.55
CA LEU A 91 -7.67 -3.12 -20.62
C LEU A 91 -7.42 -4.63 -20.67
N THR A 92 -7.51 -5.24 -21.86
CA THR A 92 -7.24 -6.68 -22.04
C THR A 92 -5.82 -7.05 -21.61
N SER A 93 -4.81 -6.27 -21.99
CA SER A 93 -3.43 -6.55 -21.58
C SER A 93 -3.21 -6.48 -20.07
N LYS A 94 -3.81 -5.49 -19.39
CA LYS A 94 -3.76 -5.36 -17.93
C LYS A 94 -4.55 -6.46 -17.23
N ALA A 95 -5.71 -6.84 -17.76
CA ALA A 95 -6.49 -7.93 -17.21
C ALA A 95 -5.68 -9.23 -17.17
N LYS A 96 -5.09 -9.61 -18.32
CA LYS A 96 -4.22 -10.79 -18.40
C LYS A 96 -3.04 -10.72 -17.43
N LYS A 97 -2.41 -9.54 -17.32
CA LYS A 97 -1.32 -9.33 -16.36
C LYS A 97 -1.78 -9.54 -14.91
N ILE A 98 -2.89 -8.92 -14.50
CA ILE A 98 -3.43 -9.07 -13.15
C ILE A 98 -3.79 -10.52 -12.86
N TYR A 99 -4.38 -11.22 -13.84
CA TYR A 99 -4.71 -12.63 -13.71
C TYR A 99 -3.45 -13.48 -13.46
N ASN A 100 -2.43 -13.37 -14.32
CA ASN A 100 -1.21 -14.16 -14.19
C ASN A 100 -0.39 -13.81 -12.93
N ASP A 101 -0.41 -12.55 -12.50
CA ASP A 101 0.37 -12.12 -11.34
C ASP A 101 -0.29 -12.51 -10.01
N PHE A 102 -1.64 -12.54 -9.94
CA PHE A 102 -2.37 -12.64 -8.66
C PHE A 102 -3.47 -13.70 -8.57
N ILE A 103 -4.05 -14.16 -9.69
CA ILE A 103 -5.27 -15.01 -9.67
C ILE A 103 -5.01 -16.44 -10.14
N GLU A 104 -4.15 -16.59 -11.16
CA GLU A 104 -3.79 -17.89 -11.71
C GLU A 104 -3.27 -18.82 -10.61
N LYS A 105 -3.57 -20.11 -10.74
CA LYS A 105 -3.05 -21.11 -9.80
C LYS A 105 -1.52 -21.06 -9.82
N GLU A 106 -0.89 -21.01 -8.65
CA GLU A 106 0.56 -20.92 -8.50
C GLU A 106 1.14 -19.59 -9.05
N ALA A 107 0.30 -18.55 -9.18
CA ALA A 107 0.76 -17.21 -9.51
C ALA A 107 1.81 -16.73 -8.50
N PRO A 108 2.83 -15.98 -8.93
CA PRO A 108 3.93 -15.55 -8.06
C PRO A 108 3.47 -14.69 -6.87
N LYS A 109 2.28 -14.07 -6.97
CA LYS A 109 1.66 -13.28 -5.92
C LYS A 109 0.19 -13.68 -5.73
N GLU A 110 -0.07 -14.98 -5.79
CA GLU A 110 -1.42 -15.53 -5.69
C GLU A 110 -2.16 -15.02 -4.43
N ILE A 111 -3.29 -14.35 -4.61
CA ILE A 111 -4.11 -13.85 -3.50
C ILE A 111 -5.03 -14.96 -2.95
N ASN A 112 -5.29 -14.90 -1.65
CA ASN A 112 -6.18 -15.83 -0.97
C ASN A 112 -7.66 -15.43 -1.14
N ILE A 113 -8.29 -15.93 -2.21
CA ILE A 113 -9.73 -15.78 -2.48
C ILE A 113 -10.36 -17.13 -2.80
N ASP A 114 -11.67 -17.25 -2.62
CA ASP A 114 -12.40 -18.51 -2.83
C ASP A 114 -12.38 -18.96 -4.30
N PHE A 115 -12.50 -20.28 -4.47
CA PHE A 115 -12.48 -20.96 -5.77
C PHE A 115 -13.54 -20.44 -6.73
N GLN A 116 -14.74 -20.10 -6.23
CA GLN A 116 -15.83 -19.58 -7.05
C GLN A 116 -15.44 -18.24 -7.70
N THR A 117 -14.85 -17.34 -6.92
CA THR A 117 -14.37 -16.05 -7.42
C THR A 117 -13.23 -16.23 -8.44
N LYS A 118 -12.26 -17.12 -8.18
CA LYS A 118 -11.17 -17.42 -9.14
C LYS A 118 -11.71 -17.93 -10.47
N ASN A 119 -12.65 -18.88 -10.44
CA ASN A 119 -13.25 -19.44 -11.65
C ASN A 119 -14.02 -18.39 -12.45
N MET A 120 -14.80 -17.55 -11.76
CA MET A 120 -15.54 -16.48 -12.42
C MET A 120 -14.60 -15.51 -13.14
N ILE A 121 -13.46 -15.16 -12.54
CA ILE A 121 -12.45 -14.31 -13.19
C ILE A 121 -11.85 -15.04 -14.40
N ALA A 122 -11.46 -16.31 -14.24
CA ALA A 122 -10.84 -17.11 -15.30
C ALA A 122 -11.73 -17.24 -16.55
N GLN A 123 -13.04 -17.39 -16.37
CA GLN A 123 -14.00 -17.46 -17.48
C GLN A 123 -14.16 -16.12 -18.22
N ASN A 124 -14.11 -15.01 -17.49
CA ASN A 124 -14.36 -13.68 -18.04
C ASN A 124 -13.10 -12.95 -18.52
N ILE A 125 -11.91 -13.53 -18.32
CA ILE A 125 -10.65 -12.83 -18.56
C ILE A 125 -10.36 -12.54 -20.04
N GLN A 126 -10.91 -13.34 -20.95
CA GLN A 126 -10.74 -13.14 -22.40
C GLN A 126 -11.48 -11.89 -22.89
N GLU A 127 -12.65 -11.61 -22.30
CA GLU A 127 -13.48 -10.44 -22.57
C GLU A 127 -13.59 -9.55 -21.32
N ALA A 128 -12.43 -9.24 -20.73
CA ALA A 128 -12.39 -8.54 -19.45
C ALA A 128 -13.04 -7.15 -19.54
N THR A 129 -14.07 -6.95 -18.73
CA THR A 129 -14.70 -5.65 -18.50
C THR A 129 -14.06 -4.95 -17.28
N HIS A 130 -14.39 -3.68 -17.07
CA HIS A 130 -13.92 -2.93 -15.90
C HIS A 130 -14.34 -3.54 -14.56
N THR A 131 -15.32 -4.44 -14.55
CA THR A 131 -15.84 -5.12 -13.34
C THR A 131 -15.26 -6.52 -13.13
N CYS A 132 -14.38 -6.99 -14.03
CA CYS A 132 -13.81 -8.34 -14.01
C CYS A 132 -13.23 -8.74 -12.63
N PHE A 133 -12.58 -7.79 -11.94
CA PHE A 133 -11.96 -8.03 -10.63
C PHE A 133 -12.75 -7.48 -9.44
N SER A 134 -13.94 -6.91 -9.63
CA SER A 134 -14.65 -6.18 -8.56
C SER A 134 -14.94 -7.05 -7.32
N ALA A 135 -15.35 -8.31 -7.51
CA ALA A 135 -15.63 -9.23 -6.41
C ALA A 135 -14.36 -9.58 -5.61
N ALA A 136 -13.28 -9.95 -6.31
CA ALA A 136 -12.00 -10.23 -5.69
C ALA A 136 -11.42 -8.99 -5.00
N GLN A 137 -11.49 -7.82 -5.64
CA GLN A 137 -11.00 -6.56 -5.08
C GLN A 137 -11.71 -6.24 -3.76
N LYS A 138 -13.03 -6.37 -3.71
CA LYS A 138 -13.82 -6.16 -2.47
C LYS A 138 -13.39 -7.12 -1.36
N ARG A 139 -13.17 -8.40 -1.70
CA ARG A 139 -12.77 -9.42 -0.73
C ARG A 139 -11.38 -9.17 -0.15
N VAL A 140 -10.42 -8.80 -0.99
CA VAL A 140 -9.06 -8.45 -0.58
C VAL A 140 -9.04 -7.15 0.24
N TYR A 141 -9.84 -6.15 -0.14
CA TYR A 141 -10.01 -4.93 0.65
C TYR A 141 -10.50 -5.27 2.07
N SER A 142 -11.59 -6.01 2.19
CA SER A 142 -12.12 -6.42 3.50
C SER A 142 -11.13 -7.29 4.29
N LEU A 143 -10.34 -8.14 3.63
CA LEU A 143 -9.30 -8.91 4.30
C LEU A 143 -8.24 -7.99 4.95
N MET A 144 -7.75 -6.99 4.19
CA MET A 144 -6.78 -6.04 4.73
C MET A 144 -7.38 -5.18 5.84
N GLU A 145 -8.59 -4.65 5.62
CA GLU A 145 -9.32 -3.79 6.56
C GLU A 145 -9.61 -4.48 7.90
N ASN A 146 -9.96 -5.76 7.90
CA ASN A 146 -10.33 -6.48 9.13
C ASN A 146 -9.16 -7.19 9.82
N ASN A 147 -8.00 -7.34 9.16
CA ASN A 147 -6.88 -8.11 9.70
C ASN A 147 -5.57 -7.31 9.78
N SER A 148 -5.09 -6.80 8.65
CA SER A 148 -3.78 -6.13 8.62
C SER A 148 -3.84 -4.68 9.06
N TYR A 149 -4.94 -3.98 8.76
CA TYR A 149 -5.14 -2.58 9.09
C TYR A 149 -5.21 -2.33 10.61
N PRO A 150 -5.97 -3.08 11.43
CA PRO A 150 -5.96 -2.90 12.88
C PRO A 150 -4.56 -3.11 13.48
N ARG A 151 -3.85 -4.15 13.02
CA ARG A 151 -2.47 -4.43 13.45
C ARG A 151 -1.47 -3.36 13.01
N PHE A 152 -1.69 -2.74 11.85
CA PHE A 152 -0.90 -1.58 11.43
C PHE A 152 -1.12 -0.39 12.36
N LEU A 153 -2.36 -0.09 12.76
CA LEU A 153 -2.66 0.98 13.71
C LEU A 153 -2.11 0.68 15.11
N GLU A 154 -2.02 -0.58 15.51
CA GLU A 154 -1.37 -0.98 16.77
C GLU A 154 0.16 -0.99 16.68
N SER A 155 0.73 -0.90 15.47
CA SER A 155 2.18 -0.96 15.30
C SER A 155 2.87 0.24 15.96
N GLU A 156 4.00 -0.01 16.60
CA GLU A 156 4.81 1.05 17.22
C GLU A 156 5.14 2.18 16.23
N PHE A 157 5.33 1.86 14.94
CA PHE A 157 5.59 2.86 13.90
C PHE A 157 4.44 3.88 13.79
N TYR A 158 3.20 3.40 13.69
CA TYR A 158 2.04 4.27 13.60
C TYR A 158 1.84 5.06 14.89
N GLN A 159 1.96 4.38 16.04
CA GLN A 159 1.86 5.01 17.36
C GLN A 159 2.88 6.13 17.57
N GLU A 160 4.12 5.95 17.09
CA GLU A 160 5.15 7.00 17.10
C GLU A 160 4.83 8.16 16.15
N LEU A 161 4.21 7.87 15.01
CA LEU A 161 3.82 8.90 14.05
C LEU A 161 2.73 9.82 14.61
N CYS A 162 1.80 9.27 15.40
CA CYS A 162 0.71 10.00 16.03
C CYS A 162 1.11 10.76 17.31
N LYS A 163 2.30 10.52 17.86
CA LYS A 163 2.79 11.25 19.05
C LYS A 163 3.20 12.67 18.67
N LYS A 164 2.63 13.66 19.37
CA LYS A 164 3.16 15.03 19.34
C LYS A 164 4.54 15.03 20.00
N THR A 165 5.55 15.56 19.32
CA THR A 165 6.87 15.73 19.93
C THR A 165 6.72 16.70 21.11
N PRO A 166 7.16 16.36 22.34
CA PRO A 166 7.11 17.32 23.43
C PRO A 166 7.93 18.54 23.03
N ILE A 167 7.30 19.72 23.06
CA ILE A 167 8.03 20.99 23.00
C ILE A 167 8.85 21.04 24.28
N THR A 168 10.14 20.71 24.21
CA THR A 168 11.08 21.00 25.30
C THR A 168 11.14 22.53 25.40
N ARG A 169 10.33 23.11 26.28
CA ARG A 169 10.53 24.49 26.71
C ARG A 169 11.83 24.49 27.50
N GLU A 170 12.92 24.92 26.86
CA GLU A 170 14.12 25.31 27.59
C GLU A 170 13.70 26.38 28.60
N ALA A 171 13.82 26.04 29.88
CA ALA A 171 13.67 27.01 30.96
C ALA A 171 14.78 28.04 30.78
N GLN A 172 14.41 29.23 30.30
CA GLN A 172 15.26 30.41 30.37
C GLN A 172 15.37 30.77 31.86
N GLY A 173 16.47 30.34 32.47
CA GLY A 173 16.90 30.88 33.73
C GLY A 173 17.38 32.32 33.53
N THR A 174 16.80 33.22 34.30
CA THR A 174 17.37 34.51 34.69
C THR A 174 17.02 34.76 36.15
#